data_AF-A0A9W6H402-F1
#
_entry.id   AF-A0A9W6H402-F1
#
_cell.length_a   1.000
_cell.length_b   1.000
_cell.length_c   1.000
_cell.angle_alpha   90.00
_cell.angle_beta   90.00
_cell.angle_gamma   90.00
#
_symmetry.space_group_name_H-M   'P 1'
#
loop_
_entity.id
_entity.type
_entity.pdbx_description
1 polymer ?
#
loop_
_entity_poly.entity_id
_entity_poly.type
_entity_poly.pdbx_seq_one_letter_code
_entity_poly.pdbx_strand_id
1 'polypeptide(L)'
;MTRLRRRIAALALAAALGVAVLTPAATTTDAAFTDAEHANATLTAGTLSTPSSLSVTTCVRPLLGGVFMSVQYTLPAQPTGARVEWRVTTPISTFSVQPEVSTVSPGVYRASFRTGLIGSIESLLGVNVDFEPHTILPGTSWTSPFGQRVRYHAGLISGVSCTLL
;
A
#
# COMPACT_ATOMS: atom_id res chain seq x y z
N MET A 1 24.39 -27.76 -25.97
CA MET A 1 23.93 -26.55 -25.24
C MET A 1 22.41 -26.50 -24.95
N THR A 2 21.62 -27.54 -25.24
CA THR A 2 20.14 -27.51 -25.17
C THR A 2 19.53 -27.98 -23.84
N ARG A 3 20.23 -28.81 -23.06
CA ARG A 3 19.71 -29.38 -21.79
C ARG A 3 19.75 -28.41 -20.61
N LEU A 4 20.73 -27.50 -20.57
CA LEU A 4 20.87 -26.52 -19.49
C LEU A 4 19.76 -25.47 -19.54
N ARG A 5 19.40 -25.00 -20.75
CA ARG A 5 18.33 -24.02 -20.96
C ARG A 5 16.95 -24.58 -20.57
N ARG A 6 16.69 -25.88 -20.83
CA ARG A 6 15.46 -26.54 -20.39
C ARG A 6 15.35 -26.65 -18.86
N ARG A 7 16.47 -26.88 -18.16
CA ARG A 7 16.47 -26.94 -16.68
C ARG A 7 16.23 -25.56 -16.06
N ILE A 8 16.80 -24.50 -16.63
CA ILE A 8 16.60 -23.13 -16.14
C ILE A 8 15.15 -22.67 -16.36
N ALA A 9 14.55 -23.00 -17.52
CA ALA A 9 13.15 -22.68 -17.79
C ALA A 9 12.17 -23.40 -16.83
N ALA A 10 12.44 -24.66 -16.51
CA ALA A 10 11.62 -25.43 -15.57
C ALA A 10 11.70 -24.86 -14.13
N LEU A 11 12.88 -24.42 -13.70
CA LEU A 11 13.08 -23.77 -12.40
C LEU A 11 12.38 -22.41 -12.30
N ALA A 12 12.43 -21.60 -13.37
CA ALA A 12 11.74 -20.32 -13.40
C ALA A 12 10.21 -20.48 -13.35
N LEU A 13 9.67 -21.50 -14.02
CA LEU A 13 8.23 -21.79 -14.00
C LEU A 13 7.76 -22.30 -12.63
N ALA A 14 8.54 -23.19 -12.00
CA ALA A 14 8.23 -23.70 -10.66
C ALA A 14 8.30 -22.59 -9.60
N ALA A 15 9.26 -21.67 -9.71
CA ALA A 15 9.35 -20.51 -8.82
C ALA A 15 8.17 -19.54 -9.01
N ALA A 16 7.73 -19.31 -10.26
CA ALA A 16 6.58 -18.46 -10.54
C ALA A 16 5.25 -19.05 -10.01
N LEU A 17 5.07 -20.37 -10.10
CA LEU A 17 3.90 -21.04 -9.51
C LEU A 17 3.94 -21.06 -7.97
N GLY A 18 5.12 -21.20 -7.36
CA GLY A 18 5.26 -21.18 -5.90
C GLY A 18 4.87 -19.84 -5.27
N VAL A 19 5.16 -18.72 -5.94
CA VAL A 19 4.81 -17.38 -5.43
C VAL A 19 3.30 -17.11 -5.52
N ALA A 20 2.59 -17.72 -6.47
CA ALA A 20 1.14 -17.56 -6.60
C ALA A 20 0.34 -18.31 -5.51
N VAL A 21 0.91 -19.36 -4.90
CA VAL A 21 0.23 -20.17 -3.87
C VAL A 21 0.42 -19.58 -2.46
N LEU A 22 1.44 -18.76 -2.26
CA LEU A 22 1.78 -18.18 -0.95
C LEU A 22 1.09 -16.85 -0.65
N THR A 23 0.23 -16.35 -1.54
CA THR A 23 -0.58 -15.18 -1.22
C THR A 23 -1.69 -15.59 -0.25
N PRO A 24 -1.72 -15.09 0.99
CA PRO A 24 -2.77 -15.42 1.93
C PRO A 24 -4.12 -15.02 1.34
N ALA A 25 -5.03 -15.98 1.24
CA ALA A 25 -6.41 -15.72 0.85
C ALA A 25 -7.08 -14.87 1.93
N ALA A 26 -7.93 -13.93 1.52
CA ALA A 26 -8.74 -13.15 2.45
C ALA A 26 -9.62 -14.09 3.29
N THR A 27 -9.43 -14.10 4.61
CA THR A 27 -10.23 -14.91 5.52
C THR A 27 -11.62 -14.31 5.63
N THR A 28 -12.62 -15.03 5.12
CA THR A 28 -14.04 -14.72 5.29
C THR A 28 -14.61 -15.59 6.41
N THR A 29 -15.23 -14.96 7.41
CA THR A 29 -15.92 -15.68 8.47
C THR A 29 -17.42 -15.49 8.30
N ASP A 30 -18.15 -16.60 8.14
CA ASP A 30 -19.61 -16.59 8.11
C ASP A 30 -20.16 -16.67 9.53
N ALA A 31 -20.96 -15.68 9.92
CA ALA A 31 -21.80 -15.76 11.11
C ALA A 31 -23.23 -16.09 10.69
N ALA A 32 -23.79 -17.15 11.27
CA ALA A 32 -25.21 -17.47 11.17
C ALA A 32 -25.92 -16.95 12.43
N PHE A 33 -26.96 -16.15 12.25
CA PHE A 33 -27.88 -15.81 13.33
C PHE A 33 -29.23 -16.46 13.04
N THR A 34 -29.79 -17.11 14.05
CA THR A 34 -31.15 -17.65 14.01
C THR A 34 -32.00 -16.74 14.89
N ASP A 35 -32.90 -15.95 14.29
CA ASP A 35 -33.98 -15.36 15.09
C ASP A 35 -35.06 -16.42 15.36
N ALA A 36 -35.94 -16.16 16.32
CA ALA A 36 -37.00 -17.09 16.68
C ALA A 36 -38.12 -17.20 15.62
N GLU A 37 -38.11 -16.42 14.54
CA GLU A 37 -39.25 -16.20 13.65
C GLU A 37 -39.01 -16.38 12.13
N HIS A 38 -37.92 -17.02 11.68
CA HIS A 38 -37.72 -17.60 10.32
C HIS A 38 -36.87 -16.83 9.29
N ALA A 39 -35.75 -16.19 9.67
CA ALA A 39 -34.76 -15.77 8.68
C ALA A 39 -33.36 -16.29 9.02
N ASN A 40 -32.84 -17.22 8.21
CA ASN A 40 -31.40 -17.53 8.19
C ASN A 40 -30.73 -16.51 7.26
N ALA A 41 -29.95 -15.59 7.82
CA ALA A 41 -29.09 -14.70 7.05
C ALA A 41 -27.63 -14.98 7.37
N THR A 42 -26.80 -15.11 6.35
CA THR A 42 -25.35 -15.20 6.46
C THR A 42 -24.74 -13.82 6.25
N LEU A 43 -24.01 -13.32 7.25
CA LEU A 43 -23.17 -12.15 7.13
C LEU A 43 -21.73 -12.61 6.90
N THR A 44 -21.19 -12.36 5.71
CA THR A 44 -19.79 -12.60 5.43
C THR A 44 -18.97 -11.42 5.95
N ALA A 45 -18.29 -11.60 7.07
CA ALA A 45 -17.33 -10.62 7.57
C ALA A 45 -16.02 -10.77 6.80
N GLY A 46 -15.64 -9.73 6.06
CA GLY A 46 -14.34 -9.64 5.37
C GLY A 46 -13.34 -8.84 6.20
N THR A 47 -12.05 -9.15 6.07
CA THR A 47 -10.97 -8.32 6.61
C THR A 47 -10.29 -7.57 5.48
N LEU A 48 -9.99 -6.28 5.70
CA LEU A 48 -9.13 -5.51 4.79
C LEU A 48 -7.69 -5.80 5.16
N SER A 49 -6.89 -6.24 4.20
CA SER A 49 -5.48 -6.48 4.48
C SER A 49 -4.70 -5.17 4.49
N THR A 50 -3.74 -5.08 5.40
CA THR A 50 -2.85 -3.93 5.53
C THR A 50 -1.71 -4.02 4.51
N PRO A 51 -1.37 -2.93 3.80
CA PRO A 51 -0.17 -2.85 2.97
C PRO A 51 1.11 -3.15 3.78
N SER A 52 2.01 -3.94 3.22
CA SER A 52 3.23 -4.39 3.91
C SER A 52 4.46 -4.34 3.01
N SER A 53 5.65 -4.67 3.56
CA SER A 53 6.91 -4.72 2.80
C SER A 53 7.22 -3.43 2.03
N LEU A 54 7.13 -2.29 2.73
CA LEU A 54 7.35 -1.01 2.08
C LEU A 54 8.82 -0.86 1.69
N SER A 55 9.05 -0.31 0.49
CA SER A 55 10.38 0.09 0.04
C SER A 55 10.32 1.41 -0.72
N VAL A 56 11.23 2.31 -0.40
CA VAL A 56 11.30 3.61 -1.08
C VAL A 56 12.15 3.45 -2.33
N THR A 57 11.56 3.75 -3.49
CA THR A 57 12.23 3.64 -4.80
C THR A 57 12.64 4.99 -5.38
N THR A 58 12.00 6.06 -4.92
CA THR A 58 12.37 7.43 -5.28
C THR A 58 12.16 8.30 -4.06
N CYS A 59 13.15 9.14 -3.78
CA CYS A 59 13.12 10.10 -2.69
C CYS A 59 13.97 11.30 -3.11
N VAL A 60 13.31 12.36 -3.56
CA VAL A 60 13.97 13.56 -4.07
C VAL A 60 13.25 14.79 -3.56
N ARG A 61 13.89 15.96 -3.70
CA ARG A 61 13.24 17.22 -3.34
C ARG A 61 11.97 17.42 -4.18
N PRO A 62 10.86 17.85 -3.57
CA PRO A 62 9.67 18.25 -4.31
C PRO A 62 10.01 19.40 -5.26
N LEU A 63 9.95 19.11 -6.55
CA LEU A 63 9.95 20.10 -7.62
C LEU A 63 8.52 20.28 -8.10
N LEU A 64 8.16 21.50 -8.50
CA LEU A 64 6.80 21.84 -8.93
C LEU A 64 6.26 20.84 -9.97
N GLY A 65 5.22 20.10 -9.59
CA GLY A 65 4.50 19.15 -10.45
C GLY A 65 5.12 17.76 -10.58
N GLY A 66 6.32 17.56 -10.02
CA GLY A 66 7.06 16.30 -10.10
C GLY A 66 6.61 15.26 -9.07
N VAL A 67 6.93 14.00 -9.35
CA VAL A 67 6.92 12.93 -8.33
C VAL A 67 8.16 13.11 -7.46
N PHE A 68 7.95 13.33 -6.15
CA PHE A 68 9.05 13.56 -5.21
C PHE A 68 9.36 12.30 -4.38
N MET A 69 8.37 11.43 -4.22
CA MET A 69 8.53 10.17 -3.51
C MET A 69 7.76 9.06 -4.22
N SER A 70 8.37 7.87 -4.30
CA SER A 70 7.69 6.67 -4.76
C SER A 70 7.95 5.52 -3.79
N VAL A 71 6.88 4.89 -3.32
CA VAL A 71 6.91 3.80 -2.36
C VAL A 71 6.32 2.56 -3.03
N GLN A 72 7.10 1.49 -3.07
CA GLN A 72 6.58 0.17 -3.40
C GLN A 72 6.09 -0.51 -2.14
N TYR A 73 5.00 -1.26 -2.26
CA TYR A 73 4.43 -2.04 -1.17
C TYR A 73 3.79 -3.31 -1.72
N THR A 74 3.68 -4.32 -0.88
CA THR A 74 2.90 -5.52 -1.15
C THR A 74 1.52 -5.40 -0.54
N LEU A 75 0.52 -5.87 -1.26
CA LEU A 75 -0.86 -5.92 -0.79
C LEU A 75 -1.50 -7.23 -1.24
N PRO A 76 -1.98 -8.06 -0.30
CA PRO A 76 -2.77 -9.26 -0.62
C PRO A 76 -4.06 -8.92 -1.37
N ALA A 77 -4.70 -9.95 -1.92
CA ALA A 77 -6.00 -9.79 -2.57
C ALA A 77 -7.00 -9.10 -1.63
N GLN A 78 -7.66 -8.05 -2.13
CA GLN A 78 -8.66 -7.30 -1.39
C GLN A 78 -10.07 -7.58 -1.89
N PRO A 79 -11.11 -7.33 -1.07
CA PRO A 79 -12.48 -7.26 -1.55
C PRO A 79 -12.63 -6.26 -2.71
N THR A 80 -13.56 -6.54 -3.62
CA THR A 80 -13.84 -5.66 -4.76
C THR A 80 -14.21 -4.25 -4.29
N GLY A 81 -13.56 -3.24 -4.85
CA GLY A 81 -13.77 -1.83 -4.50
C GLY A 81 -12.93 -1.30 -3.35
N ALA A 82 -12.21 -2.17 -2.62
CA ALA A 82 -11.21 -1.71 -1.66
C ALA A 82 -10.05 -1.00 -2.36
N ARG A 83 -9.49 0.02 -1.71
CA ARG A 83 -8.36 0.79 -2.23
C ARG A 83 -7.41 1.19 -1.12
N VAL A 84 -6.16 1.46 -1.48
CA VAL A 84 -5.16 1.96 -0.53
C VAL A 84 -5.23 3.47 -0.46
N GLU A 85 -5.29 3.96 0.76
CA GLU A 85 -5.17 5.37 1.11
C GLU A 85 -3.95 5.57 2.00
N TRP A 86 -3.36 6.76 1.96
CA TRP A 86 -2.20 7.11 2.76
C TRP A 86 -2.55 8.22 3.72
N ARG A 87 -2.42 7.95 5.02
CA ARG A 87 -2.41 8.99 6.02
C ARG A 87 -1.07 9.72 5.93
N VAL A 88 -1.14 11.03 5.82
CA VAL A 88 -0.01 11.95 5.79
C VAL A 88 -0.08 12.79 7.05
N THR A 89 0.96 12.67 7.88
CA THR A 89 1.10 13.45 9.11
C THR A 89 2.23 14.45 8.93
N THR A 90 1.90 15.73 9.01
CA THR A 90 2.84 16.85 9.05
C THR A 90 2.85 17.46 10.46
N PRO A 91 3.77 18.37 10.78
CA PRO A 91 3.76 19.05 12.09
C PRO A 91 2.50 19.87 12.37
N ILE A 92 1.75 20.26 11.34
CA ILE A 92 0.59 21.16 11.45
C ILE A 92 -0.76 20.48 11.18
N SER A 93 -0.76 19.31 10.55
CA SER A 93 -1.99 18.66 10.09
C SER A 93 -1.81 17.17 9.84
N THR A 94 -2.89 16.42 9.99
CA THR A 94 -3.00 15.04 9.52
C THR A 94 -4.14 14.96 8.52
N PHE A 95 -3.89 14.36 7.36
CA PHE A 95 -4.88 14.20 6.29
C PHE A 95 -4.64 12.92 5.50
N SER A 96 -5.61 12.52 4.70
CA SER A 96 -5.51 11.36 3.82
C SER A 96 -5.25 11.80 2.38
N VAL A 97 -4.43 11.03 1.65
CA VAL A 97 -4.20 11.21 0.22
C VAL A 97 -4.27 9.89 -0.52
N GLN A 98 -4.65 9.97 -1.79
CA GLN A 98 -4.60 8.85 -2.73
C GLN A 98 -3.56 9.19 -3.80
N PRO A 99 -2.34 8.62 -3.70
CA PRO A 99 -1.30 8.85 -4.69
C PRO A 99 -1.67 8.17 -6.02
N GLU A 100 -0.91 8.49 -7.06
CA GLU A 100 -0.97 7.74 -8.30
C GLU A 100 -0.42 6.33 -8.04
N VAL A 101 -1.22 5.29 -8.30
CA VAL A 101 -0.83 3.89 -8.05
C VAL A 101 -0.66 3.15 -9.38
N SER A 102 0.47 2.48 -9.52
CA SER A 102 0.74 1.57 -10.64
C SER A 102 1.04 0.16 -10.13
N THR A 103 0.70 -0.85 -10.92
CA THR A 103 1.04 -2.25 -10.61
C THR A 103 2.44 -2.54 -11.12
N VAL A 104 3.33 -2.99 -10.24
CA VAL A 104 4.71 -3.39 -10.61
C VAL A 104 4.71 -4.86 -11.01
N SER A 105 4.06 -5.70 -10.20
CA SER A 105 3.81 -7.12 -10.45
C SER A 105 2.59 -7.55 -9.64
N PRO A 106 2.03 -8.76 -9.83
CA PRO A 106 0.88 -9.21 -9.07
C PRO A 106 1.13 -9.13 -7.55
N GLY A 107 0.29 -8.38 -6.84
CA GLY A 107 0.41 -8.16 -5.40
C GLY A 107 1.47 -7.12 -4.98
N VAL A 108 2.18 -6.51 -5.93
CA VAL A 108 3.19 -5.46 -5.69
C VAL A 108 2.80 -4.19 -6.44
N TYR A 109 2.67 -3.11 -5.69
CA TYR A 109 2.18 -1.84 -6.18
C TYR A 109 3.20 -0.74 -5.92
N ARG A 110 3.14 0.33 -6.71
CA ARG A 110 3.94 1.54 -6.51
C ARG A 110 3.01 2.73 -6.37
N ALA A 111 3.07 3.38 -5.22
CA ALA A 111 2.46 4.68 -4.95
C ALA A 111 3.45 5.79 -5.28
N SER A 112 3.05 6.73 -6.14
CA SER A 112 3.84 7.89 -6.54
C SER A 112 3.20 9.18 -6.03
N PHE A 113 3.92 9.88 -5.15
CA PHE A 113 3.49 11.11 -4.52
C PHE A 113 4.01 12.31 -5.30
N ARG A 114 3.08 13.12 -5.79
CA ARG A 114 3.37 14.37 -6.49
C ARG A 114 3.24 15.54 -5.53
N THR A 115 3.99 16.60 -5.80
CA THR A 115 4.02 17.79 -4.94
C THR A 115 2.65 18.45 -4.78
N GLY A 116 1.75 18.33 -5.77
CA GLY A 116 0.41 18.89 -5.70
C GLY A 116 -0.54 18.18 -4.72
N LEU A 117 -0.20 16.96 -4.26
CA LEU A 117 -1.02 16.22 -3.30
C LEU A 117 -0.81 16.69 -1.85
N ILE A 118 0.24 17.46 -1.60
CA ILE A 118 0.68 17.88 -0.28
C ILE A 118 0.72 19.40 -0.34
N GLY A 119 -0.33 20.05 0.15
CA GLY A 119 -0.83 21.39 -0.24
C GLY A 119 0.12 22.60 -0.17
N SER A 120 1.43 22.44 -0.01
CA SER A 120 2.46 23.40 -0.41
C SER A 120 3.83 22.76 -0.25
N ILE A 121 4.71 22.95 -1.23
CA ILE A 121 6.10 22.49 -1.17
C ILE A 121 6.87 23.16 -0.02
N GLU A 122 6.50 24.40 0.30
CA GLU A 122 7.08 25.19 1.40
C GLU A 122 6.87 24.52 2.76
N SER A 123 5.72 23.86 2.97
CA SER A 123 5.40 23.13 4.19
C SER A 123 6.24 21.86 4.39
N LEU A 124 7.06 21.45 3.42
CA LEU A 124 7.86 20.22 3.50
C LEU A 124 9.32 20.46 3.81
N LEU A 125 9.79 21.71 3.75
CA LEU A 125 11.18 22.05 4.05
C LEU A 125 11.42 22.11 5.56
N GLY A 126 12.49 21.46 6.01
CA GLY A 126 12.91 21.42 7.42
C GLY A 126 12.03 20.54 8.32
N VAL A 127 11.06 19.82 7.78
CA VAL A 127 10.10 19.04 8.57
C VAL A 127 10.13 17.55 8.23
N ASN A 128 9.68 16.75 9.19
CA ASN A 128 9.38 15.33 8.99
C ASN A 128 7.92 15.18 8.59
N VAL A 129 7.67 14.38 7.56
CA VAL A 129 6.34 14.05 7.06
C VAL A 129 6.22 12.54 7.03
N ASP A 130 5.26 12.00 7.76
CA ASP A 130 5.06 10.56 7.86
C ASP A 130 3.92 10.12 6.92
N PHE A 131 4.17 9.05 6.17
CA PHE A 131 3.25 8.45 5.21
C PHE A 131 2.93 7.03 5.64
N GLU A 132 1.66 6.79 5.96
CA GLU A 132 1.15 5.55 6.52
C GLU A 132 0.06 4.96 5.62
N PRO A 133 0.32 3.84 4.92
CA PRO A 133 -0.66 3.22 4.06
C PRO A 133 -1.65 2.41 4.89
N HIS A 134 -2.91 2.44 4.45
CA HIS A 134 -3.98 1.60 4.96
C HIS A 134 -4.99 1.34 3.85
N THR A 135 -5.70 0.22 3.95
CA THR A 135 -6.75 -0.12 2.99
C THR A 135 -8.09 0.39 3.52
N ILE A 136 -8.89 0.97 2.65
CA ILE A 136 -10.25 1.43 2.95
C ILE A 136 -11.25 0.75 2.03
N LEU A 137 -12.47 0.55 2.51
CA LEU A 137 -13.60 0.15 1.68
C LEU A 137 -14.57 1.34 1.54
N PRO A 138 -14.59 2.03 0.38
CA PRO A 138 -15.42 3.21 0.17
C PRO A 138 -16.90 2.96 0.46
N GLY A 139 -17.57 3.96 1.04
CA GLY A 139 -18.99 3.85 1.43
C GLY A 139 -19.21 3.11 2.76
N THR A 140 -18.15 2.71 3.44
CA THR A 140 -18.22 2.06 4.76
C THR A 140 -17.24 2.71 5.74
N SER A 141 -17.33 2.37 7.02
CA SER A 141 -16.34 2.73 8.05
C SER A 141 -15.18 1.73 8.15
N TRP A 142 -15.11 0.74 7.25
CA TRP A 142 -14.09 -0.31 7.32
C TRP A 142 -12.75 0.21 6.80
N THR A 143 -11.75 0.13 7.67
CA THR A 143 -10.36 0.42 7.36
C THR A 143 -9.47 -0.68 7.93
N SER A 144 -8.37 -0.99 7.24
CA SER A 144 -7.34 -1.85 7.81
C SER A 144 -6.56 -1.08 8.89
N PRO A 145 -5.87 -1.78 9.81
CA PRO A 145 -4.80 -1.18 10.58
C PRO A 145 -3.77 -0.49 9.68
N PHE A 146 -3.03 0.47 10.23
CA PHE A 146 -1.91 1.11 9.56
C PHE A 146 -0.74 0.14 9.43
N GLY A 147 -0.09 0.16 8.26
CA GLY A 147 1.10 -0.64 7.99
C GLY A 147 2.39 0.01 8.52
N GLN A 148 3.52 -0.38 7.93
CA GLN A 148 4.78 0.35 8.14
C GLN A 148 4.66 1.77 7.60
N ARG A 149 5.46 2.69 8.13
CA ARG A 149 5.41 4.10 7.71
C ARG A 149 6.69 4.52 7.03
N VAL A 150 6.57 5.47 6.10
CA VAL A 150 7.71 6.14 5.49
C VAL A 150 7.79 7.54 6.04
N ARG A 151 8.92 7.89 6.65
CA ARG A 151 9.23 9.26 7.03
C ARG A 151 10.02 9.92 5.92
N TYR A 152 9.45 10.97 5.35
CA TYR A 152 10.12 11.88 4.45
C TYR A 152 10.68 13.07 5.26
N HIS A 153 11.94 13.42 5.00
CA HIS A 153 12.57 14.61 5.56
C HIS A 153 13.26 15.38 4.44
N ALA A 154 12.89 16.65 4.24
CA ALA A 154 13.64 17.55 3.38
C ALA A 154 14.42 18.55 4.23
N GLY A 155 15.67 18.22 4.53
CA GLY A 155 16.56 19.14 5.22
C GLY A 155 16.73 20.43 4.43
N LEU A 156 16.77 21.56 5.13
CA LEU A 156 16.98 22.86 4.48
C LEU A 156 18.33 22.90 3.75
N ILE A 157 19.34 22.25 4.34
CA ILE A 157 20.73 22.20 3.85
C ILE A 157 21.20 20.75 3.62
N SER A 158 20.75 19.80 4.44
CA SER A 158 21.25 18.41 4.49
C SER A 158 20.70 17.45 3.42
N GLY A 159 20.07 17.96 2.37
CA GLY A 159 19.47 17.11 1.32
C GLY A 159 18.08 16.58 1.69
N VAL A 160 17.69 15.47 1.09
CA VAL A 160 16.42 14.78 1.33
C VAL A 160 16.69 13.35 1.75
N SER A 161 15.93 12.85 2.71
CA SER A 161 15.96 11.46 3.14
C SER A 161 14.56 10.89 3.27
N CYS A 162 14.44 9.60 2.99
CA CYS A 162 13.25 8.82 3.26
C CYS A 162 13.66 7.60 4.07
N THR A 163 13.02 7.38 5.22
CA THR A 163 13.31 6.24 6.10
C THR A 163 12.04 5.45 6.38
N LEU A 164 12.18 4.13 6.45
CA LEU A 164 11.12 3.24 6.88
C LEU A 164 11.15 3.14 8.40
N LEU A 165 9.98 3.18 9.04
CA LEU A 165 9.80 3.07 10.49
C LEU A 165 8.77 2.00 10.84
#